data_AF-A0AAE3N2U5-F1
#
_entry.id   AF-A0AAE3N2U5-F1
#
_cell.length_a   1.000
_cell.length_b   1.000
_cell.length_c   1.000
_cell.angle_alpha   90.00
_cell.angle_beta   90.00
_cell.angle_gamma   90.00
#
_symmetry.space_group_name_H-M   'P 1'
#
loop_
_entity.id
_entity.type
_entity.pdbx_description
1 polymer ?
#
loop_
_entity_poly.entity_id
_entity_poly.type
_entity_poly.pdbx_seq_one_letter_code
_entity_poly.pdbx_strand_id
1 'polypeptide(L)'
;MSVIFGRSAIRTAGALALSLLGALSLYAPVRAERLSNPVAVFSGIDKITGRITSFDVYIDETVQFGALQVTPKVCYSRDETEAQRIDAFVEVDEITLDRKIRRIFTGWMFADSPGLNAVEHPIYDVWLTTCKQQSDVPAPPPSN
;
A
#
# COMPACT_ATOMS: atom_id res chain seq x y z
N MET A 1 39.68 -24.56 68.28
CA MET A 1 38.31 -24.25 68.73
C MET A 1 37.78 -23.13 67.85
N SER A 2 36.66 -23.39 67.18
CA SER A 2 35.71 -22.42 66.59
C SER A 2 36.07 -21.65 65.30
N VAL A 3 35.35 -22.06 64.25
CA VAL A 3 35.08 -21.40 62.97
C VAL A 3 33.84 -20.50 63.14
N ILE A 4 33.83 -19.22 62.76
CA ILE A 4 32.58 -18.44 62.61
C ILE A 4 32.63 -17.47 61.40
N PHE A 5 31.82 -17.82 60.39
CA PHE A 5 30.98 -17.04 59.48
C PHE A 5 31.50 -15.87 58.61
N GLY A 6 31.21 -15.99 57.31
CA GLY A 6 31.13 -14.89 56.34
C GLY A 6 30.57 -15.29 54.97
N ARG A 7 29.68 -16.29 54.88
CA ARG A 7 29.04 -16.75 53.62
C ARG A 7 27.68 -16.05 53.44
N SER A 8 27.63 -14.85 52.84
CA SER A 8 26.32 -14.25 52.50
C SER A 8 26.24 -13.46 51.18
N ALA A 9 27.35 -13.14 50.51
CA ALA A 9 27.30 -12.27 49.32
C ALA A 9 27.03 -12.97 47.97
N ILE A 10 27.06 -14.31 47.92
CA ILE A 10 27.09 -15.05 46.63
C ILE A 10 25.69 -15.46 46.14
N ARG A 11 24.67 -15.46 47.01
CA ARG A 11 23.32 -15.95 46.64
C ARG A 11 22.46 -14.95 45.85
N THR A 12 22.78 -13.66 45.88
CA THR A 12 21.94 -12.60 45.26
C THR A 12 22.30 -12.32 43.79
N ALA A 13 23.54 -12.60 43.36
CA ALA A 13 23.99 -12.32 41.99
C ALA A 13 23.35 -13.25 40.93
N GLY A 14 23.06 -14.52 41.28
CA GLY A 14 22.46 -15.48 40.36
C GLY A 14 20.99 -15.18 40.00
N ALA A 15 20.24 -14.59 40.92
CA ALA A 15 18.82 -14.26 40.72
C ALA A 15 18.62 -13.04 39.80
N LEU A 16 19.51 -12.06 39.86
CA LEU A 16 19.49 -10.86 39.00
C LEU A 16 19.92 -11.16 37.57
N ALA A 17 20.84 -12.12 37.35
CA ALA A 17 21.25 -12.51 36.01
C ALA A 17 20.17 -13.31 35.27
N LEU A 18 19.43 -14.18 35.98
CA LEU A 18 18.32 -14.95 35.38
C LEU A 18 17.10 -14.08 35.02
N SER A 19 16.81 -13.03 35.81
CA SER A 19 15.69 -12.13 35.53
C SER A 19 15.94 -11.23 34.31
N LEU A 20 17.18 -10.79 34.07
CA LEU A 20 17.53 -10.03 32.88
C LEU A 20 17.47 -10.86 31.59
N LEU A 21 17.87 -12.14 31.61
CA LEU A 21 17.75 -13.01 30.43
C LEU A 21 16.29 -13.37 30.11
N GLY A 22 15.41 -13.49 31.12
CA GLY A 22 13.98 -13.72 30.90
C GLY A 22 13.25 -12.53 30.25
N ALA A 23 13.70 -11.30 30.55
CA ALA A 23 13.07 -10.08 30.04
C ALA A 23 13.33 -9.83 28.55
N LEU A 24 14.44 -10.33 27.98
CA LEU A 24 14.72 -10.17 26.54
C LEU A 24 13.82 -11.06 25.64
N SER A 25 13.21 -12.11 26.19
CA SER A 25 12.43 -13.10 25.41
C SER A 25 11.01 -12.63 25.04
N LEU A 26 10.56 -11.48 25.54
CA LEU A 26 9.20 -10.95 25.30
C LEU A 26 9.11 -9.94 24.14
N TYR A 27 10.21 -9.65 23.47
CA TYR A 27 10.22 -8.75 22.32
C TYR A 27 9.87 -9.51 21.04
N ALA A 28 8.57 -9.70 20.78
CA ALA A 28 8.11 -10.10 19.45
C ALA A 28 8.20 -8.90 18.50
N PRO A 29 8.84 -9.02 17.32
CA PRO A 29 8.85 -7.93 16.34
C PRO A 29 7.45 -7.76 15.76
N VAL A 30 6.89 -6.55 15.86
CA VAL A 30 5.69 -6.16 15.10
C VAL A 30 6.09 -6.02 13.62
N ARG A 31 5.44 -6.81 12.75
CA ARG A 31 5.62 -6.77 11.29
C ARG A 31 4.57 -5.82 10.69
N ALA A 32 4.97 -4.61 10.32
CA ALA A 32 4.15 -3.71 9.50
C ALA A 32 4.34 -4.06 8.01
N GLU A 33 3.84 -5.23 7.59
CA GLU A 33 3.98 -5.72 6.22
C GLU A 33 3.01 -5.00 5.26
N ARG A 34 3.40 -4.82 4.00
CA ARG A 34 2.51 -4.32 2.93
C ARG A 34 1.73 -5.50 2.37
N LEU A 35 0.41 -5.39 2.30
CA LEU A 35 -0.43 -6.39 1.65
C LEU A 35 -0.50 -6.06 0.16
N SER A 36 0.04 -6.93 -0.69
CA SER A 36 -0.07 -6.79 -2.14
C SER A 36 -1.44 -7.22 -2.61
N ASN A 37 -2.05 -6.42 -3.49
CA ASN A 37 -3.38 -6.68 -4.04
C ASN A 37 -3.32 -6.75 -5.58
N PRO A 38 -4.06 -7.67 -6.19
CA PRO A 38 -4.14 -7.84 -7.64
C PRO A 38 -5.04 -6.82 -8.34
N VAL A 39 -5.86 -6.05 -7.61
CA VAL A 39 -6.77 -5.06 -8.18
C VAL A 39 -6.59 -3.71 -7.49
N ALA A 40 -6.39 -2.67 -8.30
CA ALA A 40 -6.43 -1.28 -7.91
C ALA A 40 -7.78 -0.67 -8.32
N VAL A 41 -8.40 0.06 -7.41
CA VAL A 41 -9.68 0.74 -7.65
C VAL A 41 -9.41 2.22 -7.79
N PHE A 42 -9.79 2.78 -8.93
CA PHE A 42 -9.66 4.19 -9.23
C PHE A 42 -11.02 4.86 -9.23
N SER A 43 -11.00 6.16 -8.99
CA SER A 43 -12.10 7.06 -9.30
C SER A 43 -11.62 8.04 -10.35
N GLY A 44 -12.47 8.26 -11.34
CA GLY A 44 -12.24 9.24 -12.39
C GLY A 44 -13.38 10.25 -12.43
N ILE A 45 -13.08 11.53 -12.61
CA ILE A 45 -14.08 12.56 -12.90
C ILE A 45 -13.88 13.10 -14.31
N ASP A 46 -14.97 13.25 -15.03
CA ASP A 46 -15.03 14.07 -16.24
C ASP A 46 -15.45 15.49 -15.83
N LYS A 47 -14.53 16.45 -15.95
CA LYS A 47 -14.75 17.86 -15.56
C LYS A 47 -15.77 18.58 -16.44
N ILE A 48 -16.04 18.07 -17.64
CA ILE A 48 -17.02 18.64 -18.56
C ILE A 48 -18.43 18.24 -18.14
N THR A 49 -18.63 16.97 -17.79
CA THR A 49 -19.95 16.44 -17.40
C THR A 49 -20.19 16.46 -15.89
N GLY A 50 -19.14 16.61 -15.08
CA GLY A 50 -19.18 16.51 -13.62
C GLY A 50 -19.43 15.09 -13.09
N ARG A 51 -19.41 14.07 -13.95
CA ARG A 51 -19.69 12.68 -13.54
C ARG A 51 -18.43 12.04 -12.97
N ILE A 52 -18.56 11.46 -11.78
CA ILE A 52 -17.54 10.62 -11.15
C ILE A 52 -17.90 9.14 -11.40
N THR A 53 -16.92 8.36 -11.82
CA THR A 53 -17.06 6.91 -12.01
C THR A 53 -15.93 6.19 -11.31
N SER A 54 -16.24 5.10 -10.62
CA SER A 54 -15.23 4.19 -10.10
C SER A 54 -15.05 3.01 -11.06
N PHE A 55 -13.81 2.59 -11.23
CA PHE A 55 -13.45 1.46 -12.08
C PHE A 55 -12.31 0.65 -11.47
N ASP A 56 -12.40 -0.66 -11.65
CA ASP A 56 -11.41 -1.62 -11.20
C ASP A 56 -10.38 -1.85 -12.30
N VAL A 57 -9.12 -1.92 -11.92
CA VAL A 57 -8.01 -2.20 -12.83
C VAL A 57 -7.14 -3.28 -12.22
N TYR A 58 -6.96 -4.37 -12.94
CA TYR A 58 -6.02 -5.42 -12.57
C TYR A 58 -4.58 -4.91 -12.70
N ILE A 59 -3.68 -5.42 -11.87
CA ILE A 59 -2.25 -5.07 -11.98
C ILE A 59 -1.73 -5.45 -13.37
N ASP A 60 -0.92 -4.56 -13.94
CA ASP A 60 -0.33 -4.63 -15.28
C ASP A 60 -1.32 -4.57 -16.46
N GLU A 61 -2.61 -4.46 -16.18
CA GLU A 61 -3.64 -4.23 -17.20
C GLU A 61 -3.88 -2.73 -17.42
N THR A 62 -4.29 -2.37 -18.64
CA THR A 62 -4.60 -0.99 -18.99
C THR A 62 -6.10 -0.81 -19.17
N VAL A 63 -6.69 0.09 -18.40
CA VAL A 63 -8.09 0.50 -18.55
C VAL A 63 -8.15 1.92 -19.08
N GLN A 64 -9.07 2.16 -20.02
CA GLN A 64 -9.28 3.47 -20.60
C GLN A 64 -10.40 4.22 -19.86
N PHE A 65 -10.09 5.41 -19.35
CA PHE A 65 -11.04 6.38 -18.81
C PHE A 65 -10.99 7.66 -19.65
N GLY A 66 -11.99 7.84 -20.52
CA GLY A 66 -12.02 8.96 -21.46
C GLY A 66 -10.83 8.92 -22.42
N ALA A 67 -9.97 9.95 -22.37
CA ALA A 67 -8.72 10.01 -23.14
C ALA A 67 -7.50 9.46 -22.38
N LEU A 68 -7.67 9.01 -21.13
CA LEU A 68 -6.58 8.50 -20.30
C LEU A 68 -6.56 6.97 -20.32
N GLN A 69 -5.37 6.40 -20.39
CA GLN A 69 -5.08 4.99 -20.20
C GLN A 69 -4.34 4.81 -18.88
N VAL A 70 -4.98 4.12 -17.93
CA VAL A 70 -4.48 3.96 -16.56
C VAL A 70 -3.96 2.55 -16.40
N THR A 71 -2.69 2.42 -15.99
CA THR A 71 -2.01 1.14 -15.82
C THR A 71 -1.34 1.08 -14.45
N PRO A 72 -1.97 0.45 -13.44
CA PRO A 72 -1.34 0.21 -12.15
C PRO A 72 -0.28 -0.90 -12.25
N LYS A 73 0.90 -0.67 -11.68
CA LYS A 73 1.98 -1.67 -11.62
C LYS A 73 2.04 -2.42 -10.29
N VAL A 74 1.64 -1.76 -9.21
CA VAL A 74 1.50 -2.38 -7.88
C VAL A 74 0.39 -1.66 -7.11
N CYS A 75 -0.26 -2.36 -6.19
CA CYS A 75 -1.24 -1.79 -5.27
C CYS A 75 -1.07 -2.42 -3.89
N TYR A 76 -0.71 -1.61 -2.91
CA TYR A 76 -0.50 -2.04 -1.53
C TYR A 76 -1.58 -1.49 -0.60
N SER A 77 -2.06 -2.35 0.29
CA SER A 77 -2.89 -1.97 1.43
C SER A 77 -2.20 -2.34 2.75
N ARG A 78 -2.83 -1.94 3.86
CA ARG A 78 -2.42 -2.29 5.22
C ARG A 78 -3.53 -3.05 5.91
N ASP A 79 -3.15 -3.76 6.97
CA ASP A 79 -4.11 -4.45 7.82
C ASP A 79 -5.03 -3.43 8.53
N GLU A 80 -6.23 -3.88 8.89
CA GLU A 80 -7.25 -3.04 9.53
C GLU A 80 -6.84 -2.57 10.93
N THR A 81 -5.87 -3.23 11.56
CA THR A 81 -5.32 -2.87 12.88
C THR A 81 -4.35 -1.68 12.84
N GLU A 82 -3.84 -1.31 11.65
CA GLU A 82 -2.96 -0.15 11.43
C GLU A 82 -3.75 1.00 10.78
N ALA A 83 -3.18 2.21 10.79
CA ALA A 83 -3.70 3.31 9.99
C ALA A 83 -3.76 2.89 8.51
N GLN A 84 -4.95 3.03 7.91
CA GLN A 84 -5.18 2.70 6.51
C GLN A 84 -4.36 3.61 5.61
N ARG A 85 -3.29 3.05 5.03
CA ARG A 85 -2.46 3.70 4.03
C ARG A 85 -2.41 2.83 2.80
N ILE A 86 -3.10 3.27 1.76
CA ILE A 86 -3.20 2.56 0.49
C ILE A 86 -2.42 3.35 -0.54
N ASP A 87 -1.44 2.69 -1.15
CA ASP A 87 -0.56 3.27 -2.15
C ASP A 87 -0.45 2.38 -3.39
N ALA A 88 -0.36 3.00 -4.57
CA ALA A 88 -0.21 2.29 -5.82
C ALA A 88 0.78 3.02 -6.72
N PHE A 89 1.67 2.28 -7.40
CA PHE A 89 2.48 2.86 -8.47
C PHE A 89 1.72 2.76 -9.78
N VAL A 90 1.53 3.89 -10.45
CA VAL A 90 0.63 3.99 -11.60
C VAL A 90 1.32 4.72 -12.74
N GLU A 91 1.15 4.20 -13.94
CA GLU A 91 1.46 4.88 -15.19
C GLU A 91 0.16 5.34 -15.83
N VAL A 92 0.11 6.60 -16.28
CA VAL A 92 -1.02 7.13 -17.03
C VAL A 92 -0.54 7.73 -18.33
N ASP A 93 -1.12 7.24 -19.42
CA ASP A 93 -0.90 7.73 -20.76
C ASP A 93 -2.15 8.49 -21.25
N GLU A 94 -1.94 9.54 -22.05
CA GLU A 94 -2.98 10.32 -22.71
C GLU A 94 -3.03 9.94 -24.20
N ILE A 95 -4.23 9.70 -24.70
CA ILE A 95 -4.52 9.59 -26.13
C ILE A 95 -4.88 10.98 -26.66
N THR A 96 -3.96 11.58 -27.41
CA THR A 96 -4.13 12.91 -27.99
C THR A 96 -5.11 12.92 -29.16
N LEU A 97 -5.53 14.10 -29.60
CA LEU A 97 -6.43 14.29 -30.76
C LEU A 97 -5.84 13.72 -32.07
N ASP A 98 -4.53 13.72 -32.21
CA ASP A 98 -3.81 13.10 -33.33
C ASP A 98 -3.53 11.60 -33.13
N ARG A 99 -4.19 10.97 -32.15
CA ARG A 99 -4.10 9.54 -31.79
C ARG A 99 -2.70 9.09 -31.42
N LYS A 100 -1.89 9.98 -30.84
CA LYS A 100 -0.61 9.59 -30.25
C LYS A 100 -0.82 9.26 -28.78
N ILE A 101 -0.08 8.27 -28.32
CA ILE A 101 -0.06 7.88 -26.90
C ILE A 101 1.15 8.55 -26.27
N ARG A 102 0.92 9.31 -25.19
CA ARG A 102 1.98 10.00 -24.45
C ARG A 102 1.82 9.80 -22.95
N ARG A 103 2.91 9.41 -22.28
CA ARG A 103 2.98 9.36 -20.82
C ARG A 103 2.80 10.76 -20.23
N ILE A 104 1.77 10.93 -19.40
CA ILE A 104 1.53 12.18 -18.66
C ILE A 104 1.82 12.04 -17.17
N PHE A 105 1.80 10.81 -16.64
CA PHE A 105 2.07 10.54 -15.23
C PHE A 105 2.77 9.20 -15.05
N THR A 106 3.71 9.16 -14.11
CA THR A 106 4.36 7.92 -13.63
C THR A 106 4.79 8.16 -12.19
N GLY A 107 4.15 7.50 -11.23
CA GLY A 107 4.43 7.77 -9.83
C GLY A 107 3.53 7.03 -8.85
N TRP A 108 3.76 7.30 -7.58
CA TRP A 108 2.97 6.76 -6.48
C TRP A 108 1.72 7.60 -6.25
N MET A 109 0.57 6.96 -6.24
CA MET A 109 -0.71 7.54 -5.81
C MET A 109 -1.05 7.08 -4.40
N PHE A 110 -1.73 7.93 -3.64
CA PHE A 110 -2.10 7.69 -2.24
C PHE A 110 -3.61 7.88 -2.08
N ALA A 111 -4.31 6.85 -1.60
CA ALA A 111 -5.77 6.93 -1.47
C ALA A 111 -6.23 7.82 -0.30
N ASP A 112 -5.42 7.90 0.75
CA ASP A 112 -5.64 8.74 1.94
C ASP A 112 -5.32 10.22 1.69
N SER A 113 -4.55 10.51 0.64
CA SER A 113 -4.22 11.88 0.23
C SER A 113 -4.16 12.02 -1.29
N PRO A 114 -5.33 11.93 -1.99
CA PRO A 114 -5.38 11.99 -3.45
C PRO A 114 -4.72 13.26 -4.02
N GLY A 115 -4.88 14.40 -3.35
CA GLY A 115 -4.32 15.68 -3.80
C GLY A 115 -2.78 15.77 -3.80
N LEU A 116 -2.06 14.79 -3.24
CA LEU A 116 -0.59 14.79 -3.29
C LEU A 116 -0.05 14.32 -4.65
N ASN A 117 -0.68 13.30 -5.25
CA ASN A 117 -0.17 12.64 -6.45
C ASN A 117 -1.28 12.05 -7.34
N ALA A 118 -2.45 12.70 -7.43
CA ALA A 118 -3.45 12.36 -8.42
C ALA A 118 -3.05 12.87 -9.82
N VAL A 119 -3.62 12.28 -10.87
CA VAL A 119 -3.50 12.83 -12.22
C VAL A 119 -4.53 13.93 -12.38
N GLU A 120 -4.05 15.14 -12.61
CA GLU A 120 -4.87 16.29 -12.98
C GLU A 120 -4.71 16.58 -14.47
N HIS A 121 -5.68 16.15 -15.27
CA HIS A 121 -5.73 16.46 -16.70
C HIS A 121 -6.80 17.55 -16.96
N PRO A 122 -6.66 18.41 -17.98
CA PRO A 122 -7.59 19.53 -18.20
C PRO A 122 -9.06 19.14 -18.29
N ILE A 123 -9.35 17.91 -18.74
CA ILE A 123 -10.70 17.38 -18.92
C ILE A 123 -11.05 16.27 -17.91
N TYR A 124 -10.05 15.52 -17.44
CA TYR A 124 -10.26 14.31 -16.64
C TYR A 124 -9.38 14.36 -15.41
N ASP A 125 -9.86 13.96 -14.23
CA ASP A 125 -8.95 13.61 -13.12
C ASP A 125 -9.08 12.13 -12.79
N VAL A 126 -7.99 11.52 -12.36
CA VAL A 126 -7.95 10.13 -11.91
C VAL A 126 -7.13 10.04 -10.63
N TRP A 127 -7.69 9.36 -9.63
CA TRP A 127 -7.02 9.10 -8.37
C TRP A 127 -7.30 7.70 -7.84
N LEU A 128 -6.33 7.16 -7.10
CA LEU A 128 -6.47 5.90 -6.38
C LEU A 128 -7.50 6.04 -5.26
N THR A 129 -8.39 5.05 -5.13
CA THR A 129 -9.41 5.02 -4.06
C THR A 129 -9.16 3.88 -3.08
N THR A 130 -8.85 2.68 -3.57
CA THR A 130 -8.54 1.53 -2.71
C THR A 130 -7.81 0.44 -3.49
N CYS A 131 -7.29 -0.57 -2.79
CA CYS A 131 -6.81 -1.82 -3.36
C CYS A 131 -7.68 -2.97 -2.84
N LYS A 132 -7.94 -3.99 -3.66
CA LYS A 132 -8.75 -5.14 -3.25
C LYS A 132 -8.20 -6.46 -3.80
N GLN A 133 -8.51 -7.54 -3.07
CA GLN A 133 -8.11 -8.90 -3.45
C GLN A 133 -8.94 -9.50 -4.58
N GLN A 134 -10.20 -9.08 -4.72
CA GLN A 134 -11.12 -9.61 -5.72
C GLN A 134 -11.99 -8.49 -6.30
N SER A 135 -12.30 -8.60 -7.59
CA SER A 135 -13.24 -7.73 -8.31
C SER A 135 -14.42 -8.55 -8.82
N ASP A 136 -15.58 -7.91 -8.89
CA ASP A 136 -16.78 -8.46 -9.55
C ASP A 136 -16.66 -8.39 -11.09
N VAL A 137 -15.70 -7.61 -11.60
CA VAL A 137 -15.38 -7.54 -13.02
C VAL A 137 -14.45 -8.69 -13.39
N PRO A 138 -14.83 -9.56 -14.36
CA PRO A 138 -13.97 -10.65 -14.81
C PRO A 138 -12.60 -10.14 -15.26
N ALA A 139 -11.55 -10.84 -14.85
CA ALA A 139 -10.20 -10.53 -15.32
C ALA A 139 -10.09 -10.71 -16.85
N PRO A 140 -9.29 -9.88 -17.54
CA PRO A 140 -8.97 -10.10 -18.94
C PRO A 140 -8.39 -11.51 -19.16
N PRO A 141 -8.64 -12.14 -20.33
CA PRO A 141 -8.00 -13.40 -20.65
C PRO A 141 -6.48 -13.20 -20.72
N PRO A 142 -5.67 -14.17 -20.25
CA PRO A 142 -4.21 -14.06 -20.31
C PRO A 142 -3.75 -13.87 -21.76
N SER A 143 -2.85 -12.91 -21.99
CA SER A 143 -2.18 -12.76 -23.27
C SER A 143 -1.17 -13.91 -23.45
N ASN A 144 -1.50 -14.84 -24.34
CA ASN A 144 -0.60 -15.94 -24.77
C ASN A 144 0.53 -15.43 -25.65
#